data_AF-A0A9D9RZB7-F1
#
_entry.id   AF-A0A9D9RZB7-F1
#
_cell.length_a   1.000
_cell.length_b   1.000
_cell.length_c   1.000
_cell.angle_alpha   90.00
_cell.angle_beta   90.00
_cell.angle_gamma   90.00
#
_symmetry.space_group_name_H-M   'P 1'
#
loop_
_entity.id
_entity.type
_entity.pdbx_description
1 polymer ?
#
loop_
_entity_poly.entity_id
_entity_poly.type
_entity_poly.pdbx_seq_one_letter_code
_entity_poly.pdbx_strand_id
1 'polypeptide(L)'
;QLLVFSAGNPNAASNPLLLLSATRGRLMELMATELQPGDNGFADQAFMAGIMSLMPALVGQPIAEIVAPLGLTANVRDALCEGSGPLGALLRLAESSESGDIPLLSAALETLPGLSPKALNRAQTQALQWANSIGQEATV
;
A
#
# COMPACT_ATOMS: atom_id res chain seq x y z
N GLN A 1 28.29 0.98 5.69
CA GLN A 1 28.37 2.11 4.73
C GLN A 1 27.86 1.60 3.40
N LEU A 2 26.60 1.90 3.05
CA LEU A 2 26.00 1.53 1.78
C LEU A 2 25.99 2.78 0.89
N LEU A 3 27.00 2.82 0.03
CA LEU A 3 27.23 3.82 -0.99
C LEU A 3 26.08 3.84 -2.00
N VAL A 4 25.65 5.05 -2.34
CA VAL A 4 25.42 5.47 -3.73
C VAL A 4 24.30 4.73 -4.48
N PHE A 5 23.12 5.36 -4.49
CA PHE A 5 22.45 5.60 -5.76
C PHE A 5 22.18 7.10 -5.88
N SER A 6 23.19 7.76 -6.42
CA SER A 6 23.20 9.17 -6.80
C SER A 6 22.30 9.38 -8.02
N ALA A 7 21.38 10.33 -7.87
CA ALA A 7 20.96 11.36 -8.83
C ALA A 7 20.71 10.99 -10.31
N GLY A 8 19.50 11.34 -10.77
CA GLY A 8 19.23 11.64 -12.19
C GLY A 8 17.84 11.21 -12.64
N ASN A 9 16.86 12.09 -12.47
CA ASN A 9 15.51 11.94 -13.04
C ASN A 9 15.62 11.83 -14.58
N PRO A 10 15.06 10.79 -15.23
CA PRO A 10 13.66 10.85 -15.65
C PRO A 10 13.00 9.46 -15.64
N ASN A 11 12.06 9.22 -14.73
CA ASN A 11 10.90 8.35 -14.95
C ASN A 11 10.21 8.18 -13.59
N ALA A 12 8.90 8.44 -13.50
CA ALA A 12 8.13 8.07 -12.31
C ALA A 12 8.26 6.55 -12.00
N ALA A 13 8.65 5.74 -13.00
CA ALA A 13 8.97 4.31 -12.89
C ALA A 13 10.31 3.98 -12.20
N SER A 14 11.21 4.94 -11.97
CA SER A 14 12.54 4.68 -11.37
C SER A 14 12.65 5.12 -9.91
N ASN A 15 11.59 5.64 -9.29
CA ASN A 15 11.57 5.92 -7.86
C ASN A 15 11.10 4.68 -7.07
N PRO A 16 11.96 4.05 -6.25
CA PRO A 16 11.58 2.87 -5.47
C PRO A 16 10.39 3.12 -4.53
N LEU A 17 10.20 4.34 -4.04
CA LEU A 17 9.06 4.70 -3.19
C LEU A 17 7.76 4.76 -3.99
N LEU A 18 7.78 5.19 -5.26
CA LEU A 18 6.61 5.17 -6.13
C LEU A 18 6.23 3.73 -6.51
N LEU A 19 7.22 2.88 -6.79
CA LEU A 19 6.98 1.46 -7.06
C LEU A 19 6.41 0.75 -5.82
N LEU A 20 6.95 1.03 -4.63
CA LEU A 20 6.43 0.49 -3.38
C LEU A 20 5.01 1.00 -3.10
N SER A 21 4.73 2.28 -3.35
CA SER A 21 3.41 2.90 -3.20
C SER A 21 2.37 2.23 -4.09
N ALA A 22 2.71 2.02 -5.36
CA ALA A 22 1.86 1.31 -6.31
C ALA A 22 1.64 -0.15 -5.87
N THR A 23 2.71 -0.86 -5.51
CA THR A 23 2.63 -2.25 -5.02
C THR A 23 1.72 -2.35 -3.80
N ARG A 24 1.87 -1.45 -2.84
CA ARG A 24 1.09 -1.42 -1.60
C ARG A 24 -0.39 -1.11 -1.88
N GLY A 25 -0.67 -0.13 -2.74
CA GLY A 25 -2.02 0.16 -3.22
C GLY A 25 -2.69 -1.08 -3.78
N ARG A 26 -2.04 -1.75 -4.74
CA ARG A 26 -2.58 -2.95 -5.38
C ARG A 26 -2.73 -4.12 -4.41
N LEU A 27 -1.79 -4.31 -3.49
CA LEU A 27 -1.87 -5.34 -2.45
C LEU A 27 -3.10 -5.10 -1.56
N MET A 28 -3.31 -3.87 -1.09
CA MET A 28 -4.45 -3.51 -0.24
C MET A 28 -5.79 -3.69 -0.96
N GLU A 29 -5.88 -3.31 -2.24
CA GLU A 29 -7.07 -3.52 -3.09
C GLU A 29 -7.45 -5.02 -3.21
N LEU A 30 -6.45 -5.87 -3.48
CA LEU A 30 -6.65 -7.31 -3.63
C LEU A 30 -7.06 -7.97 -2.30
N MET A 31 -6.44 -7.57 -1.20
CA MET A 31 -6.83 -8.05 0.14
C MET A 31 -8.23 -7.59 0.53
N ALA A 32 -8.59 -6.35 0.21
CA ALA A 32 -9.94 -5.82 0.44
C ALA A 32 -10.99 -6.61 -0.36
N THR A 33 -10.69 -6.94 -1.62
CA THR A 33 -11.56 -7.77 -2.46
C THR A 33 -11.76 -9.18 -1.89
N GLU A 34 -10.73 -9.79 -1.30
CA GLU A 34 -10.84 -11.09 -0.63
C GLU A 34 -11.67 -11.00 0.66
N LEU A 35 -11.55 -9.90 1.42
CA LEU A 35 -12.30 -9.69 2.66
C LEU A 35 -13.78 -9.35 2.46
N GLN A 36 -14.08 -8.53 1.44
CA GLN A 36 -15.44 -8.10 1.12
C GLN A 36 -15.71 -8.24 -0.38
N PRO A 37 -15.93 -9.49 -0.86
CA PRO A 37 -16.20 -9.73 -2.27
C PRO A 37 -17.43 -8.94 -2.76
N GLY A 38 -17.25 -8.16 -3.82
CA GLY A 38 -18.31 -7.35 -4.43
C GLY A 38 -18.43 -5.91 -3.89
N ASP A 39 -17.67 -5.54 -2.85
CA ASP A 39 -17.58 -4.15 -2.39
C ASP A 39 -16.43 -3.41 -3.08
N ASN A 40 -16.69 -2.95 -4.31
CA ASN A 40 -15.72 -2.17 -5.09
C ASN A 40 -15.35 -0.86 -4.39
N GLY A 41 -16.28 -0.25 -3.64
CA GLY A 41 -16.03 1.00 -2.92
C GLY A 41 -15.03 0.82 -1.78
N PHE A 42 -15.05 -0.32 -1.10
CA PHE A 42 -14.05 -0.69 -0.11
C PHE A 42 -12.68 -0.99 -0.75
N ALA A 43 -12.66 -1.72 -1.86
CA ALA A 43 -11.43 -2.00 -2.60
C ALA A 43 -10.73 -0.73 -3.11
N ASP A 44 -11.48 0.22 -3.69
CA ASP A 44 -10.97 1.50 -4.17
C ASP A 44 -10.38 2.35 -3.02
N GLN A 45 -11.05 2.36 -1.87
CA GLN A 45 -10.54 3.05 -0.68
C GLN A 45 -9.26 2.39 -0.14
N ALA A 46 -9.15 1.06 -0.20
CA ALA A 46 -7.96 0.33 0.19
C ALA A 46 -6.77 0.62 -0.75
N PHE A 47 -7.03 0.66 -2.06
CA PHE A 47 -6.04 1.08 -3.05
C PHE A 47 -5.51 2.49 -2.75
N MET A 48 -6.42 3.44 -2.53
CA MET A 48 -6.07 4.83 -2.25
C MET A 48 -5.28 4.99 -0.94
N ALA A 49 -5.68 4.30 0.12
CA ALA A 49 -4.93 4.28 1.37
C ALA A 49 -3.51 3.71 1.16
N GLY A 50 -3.37 2.62 0.41
CA GLY A 50 -2.07 2.03 0.12
C GLY A 50 -1.13 2.98 -0.61
N ILE A 51 -1.59 3.66 -1.67
CA ILE A 51 -0.77 4.62 -2.41
C ILE A 51 -0.36 5.81 -1.52
N MET A 52 -1.32 6.38 -0.78
CA MET A 52 -1.11 7.59 0.02
C MET A 52 -0.20 7.38 1.23
N SER A 53 -0.10 6.16 1.74
CA SER A 53 0.72 5.85 2.92
C SER A 53 2.21 6.18 2.78
N LEU A 54 2.75 6.23 1.55
CA LEU A 54 4.16 6.60 1.29
C LEU A 54 4.37 8.05 0.84
N MET A 55 3.29 8.81 0.63
CA MET A 55 3.40 10.22 0.27
C MET A 55 4.22 11.04 1.28
N PRO A 56 4.09 10.84 2.62
CA PRO A 56 4.94 11.54 3.58
C PRO A 56 6.44 11.43 3.30
N ALA A 57 6.89 10.26 2.86
CA ALA A 57 8.29 10.02 2.51
C ALA A 57 8.70 10.70 1.20
N LEU A 58 7.76 10.89 0.26
CA LEU A 58 8.00 11.53 -1.02
C LEU A 58 8.04 13.06 -0.93
N VAL A 59 7.15 13.66 -0.13
CA VAL A 59 6.99 15.12 -0.06
C VAL A 59 7.60 15.75 1.20
N GLY A 60 7.99 14.94 2.19
CA GLY A 60 8.61 15.43 3.42
C GLY A 60 7.63 16.15 4.37
N GLN A 61 6.34 15.80 4.33
CA GLN A 61 5.30 16.39 5.16
C GLN A 61 4.53 15.33 5.95
N PRO A 62 3.97 15.66 7.12
CA PRO A 62 3.08 14.76 7.86
C PRO A 62 1.86 14.35 7.01
N ILE A 63 1.45 13.09 7.12
CA ILE A 63 0.34 12.57 6.31
C ILE A 63 -0.97 13.34 6.50
N ALA A 64 -1.22 13.85 7.71
CA ALA A 64 -2.39 14.66 8.03
C ALA A 64 -2.45 15.96 7.21
N GLU A 65 -1.30 16.60 6.96
CA GLU A 65 -1.22 17.82 6.14
C GLU A 65 -1.45 17.51 4.66
N ILE A 66 -0.95 16.36 4.20
CA ILE A 66 -1.08 15.91 2.80
C ILE A 66 -2.54 15.59 2.46
N VAL A 67 -3.26 14.90 3.36
CA VAL A 67 -4.61 14.42 3.07
C VAL A 67 -5.71 15.45 3.36
N ALA A 68 -5.45 16.42 4.23
CA ALA A 68 -6.42 17.47 4.60
C ALA A 68 -7.09 18.17 3.39
N PRO A 69 -6.36 18.60 2.34
CA PRO A 69 -6.97 19.27 1.19
C PRO A 69 -7.64 18.32 0.18
N LEU A 70 -7.48 17.00 0.29
CA LEU A 70 -7.86 16.05 -0.76
C LEU A 70 -9.33 15.60 -0.69
N GLY A 71 -10.07 15.95 0.36
CA GLY A 71 -11.48 15.56 0.52
C GLY A 71 -11.70 14.05 0.61
N LEU A 72 -10.76 13.32 1.22
CA LEU A 72 -10.85 11.86 1.37
C LEU A 72 -12.01 11.44 2.27
N THR A 73 -12.49 10.21 2.10
CA THR A 73 -13.48 9.62 3.01
C THR A 73 -12.91 9.49 4.42
N ALA A 74 -13.78 9.52 5.43
CA ALA A 74 -13.36 9.35 6.83
C ALA A 74 -12.55 8.05 7.01
N ASN A 75 -13.01 6.94 6.43
CA ASN A 75 -12.31 5.65 6.51
C ASN A 75 -10.86 5.72 6.02
N VAL A 76 -10.61 6.37 4.88
CA VAL A 76 -9.26 6.49 4.31
C VAL A 76 -8.41 7.41 5.17
N ARG A 77 -8.96 8.54 5.62
CA ARG A 77 -8.26 9.47 6.51
C ARG A 77 -7.89 8.80 7.84
N ASP A 78 -8.83 8.11 8.46
CA ASP A 78 -8.64 7.47 9.77
C ASP A 78 -7.61 6.33 9.67
N ALA A 79 -7.60 5.58 8.56
CA ALA A 79 -6.54 4.61 8.28
C ALA A 79 -5.15 5.24 8.13
N LEU A 80 -5.05 6.37 7.44
CA LEU A 80 -3.77 7.02 7.15
C LEU A 80 -3.23 7.82 8.34
N CYS A 81 -4.10 8.51 9.07
CA CYS A 81 -3.71 9.41 10.15
C CYS A 81 -3.67 8.71 11.51
N GLU A 82 -4.60 7.78 11.77
CA GLU A 82 -4.75 7.12 13.08
C GLU A 82 -4.39 5.64 13.03
N GLY A 83 -4.24 5.07 11.83
CA GLY A 83 -4.09 3.62 11.68
C GLY A 83 -5.35 2.86 12.08
N SER A 84 -6.52 3.48 12.11
CA SER A 84 -7.72 2.85 12.67
C SER A 84 -8.62 2.22 11.58
N GLY A 85 -9.58 1.40 12.03
CA GLY A 85 -10.54 0.75 11.16
C GLY A 85 -9.99 -0.37 10.25
N PRO A 86 -10.85 -0.90 9.35
CA PRO A 86 -10.48 -2.02 8.46
C PRO A 86 -9.35 -1.67 7.49
N LEU A 87 -9.35 -0.44 6.97
CA LEU A 87 -8.29 0.05 6.07
C LEU A 87 -6.95 0.22 6.81
N GLY A 88 -6.96 0.68 8.06
CA GLY A 88 -5.75 0.74 8.89
C GLY A 88 -5.20 -0.64 9.23
N ALA A 89 -6.07 -1.64 9.44
CA ALA A 89 -5.65 -3.03 9.62
C ALA A 89 -5.02 -3.62 8.34
N LEU A 90 -5.61 -3.35 7.17
CA LEU A 90 -5.03 -3.72 5.87
C LEU A 90 -3.68 -3.04 5.62
N LEU A 91 -3.55 -1.77 5.98
CA LEU A 91 -2.29 -1.02 5.84
C LEU A 91 -1.19 -1.62 6.71
N ARG A 92 -1.48 -1.90 7.99
CA ARG A 92 -0.53 -2.59 8.88
C ARG A 92 -0.11 -3.94 8.33
N LEU A 93 -1.05 -4.71 7.79
CA LEU A 93 -0.72 -6.01 7.20
C LEU A 93 0.21 -5.86 5.99
N ALA A 94 -0.06 -4.89 5.10
CA ALA A 94 0.81 -4.60 3.98
C ALA A 94 2.21 -4.21 4.44
N GLU A 95 2.34 -3.25 5.37
CA GLU A 95 3.63 -2.79 5.92
C GLU A 95 4.40 -3.94 6.59
N SER A 96 3.72 -4.81 7.33
CA SER A 96 4.33 -5.98 7.97
C SER A 96 4.87 -7.01 6.97
N SER A 97 4.19 -7.15 5.82
CA SER A 97 4.61 -8.07 4.76
C SER A 97 5.85 -7.57 4.02
N GLU A 98 6.12 -6.26 4.06
CA GLU A 98 7.26 -5.62 3.42
C GLU A 98 8.51 -5.65 4.32
N SER A 99 8.35 -5.59 5.65
CA SER A 99 9.47 -5.61 6.59
C SER A 99 10.10 -7.00 6.77
N GLY A 100 9.38 -8.07 6.40
CA GLY A 100 9.81 -9.45 6.59
C GLY A 100 9.75 -9.93 8.05
N ASP A 101 9.16 -9.15 8.95
CA ASP A 101 8.96 -9.51 10.36
C ASP A 101 7.78 -10.49 10.49
N ILE A 102 8.10 -11.78 10.50
CA ILE A 102 7.10 -12.87 10.55
C ILE A 102 6.20 -12.81 11.80
N PRO A 103 6.70 -12.55 13.02
CA PRO A 103 5.85 -12.30 14.17
C PRO A 103 4.85 -11.15 13.97
N LEU A 104 5.32 -10.00 13.47
CA LEU A 104 4.46 -8.83 13.24
C LEU A 104 3.42 -9.12 12.16
N LEU A 105 3.82 -9.80 11.09
CA LEU A 105 2.93 -10.24 10.02
C LEU A 105 1.83 -11.18 10.52
N SER A 106 2.20 -12.14 11.36
CA SER A 106 1.25 -13.11 11.92
C SER A 106 0.22 -12.40 12.81
N ALA A 107 0.68 -11.50 13.69
CA ALA A 107 -0.19 -10.71 14.55
C ALA A 107 -1.12 -9.78 13.74
N ALA A 108 -0.62 -9.16 12.67
CA ALA A 108 -1.44 -8.32 11.80
C ALA A 108 -2.53 -9.14 11.08
N LEU A 109 -2.18 -10.34 10.60
CA LEU A 109 -3.11 -11.22 9.91
C LEU A 109 -4.24 -11.72 10.82
N GLU A 110 -3.97 -11.96 12.10
CA GLU A 110 -4.99 -12.34 13.10
C GLU A 110 -6.08 -11.27 13.28
N THR A 111 -5.78 -10.01 13.00
CA THR A 111 -6.77 -8.91 13.10
C THR A 111 -7.77 -8.87 11.94
N LEU A 112 -7.56 -9.69 10.90
CA LEU A 112 -8.37 -9.73 9.67
C LEU A 112 -8.95 -11.13 9.42
N PRO A 113 -9.93 -11.58 10.25
CA PRO A 113 -10.57 -12.88 10.09
C PRO A 113 -11.35 -12.90 8.77
N GLY A 114 -10.78 -13.54 7.76
CA GLY A 114 -11.27 -13.54 6.38
C GLY A 114 -10.14 -13.60 5.36
N LEU A 115 -8.94 -13.18 5.76
CA LEU A 115 -7.75 -13.28 4.93
C LEU A 115 -6.87 -14.45 5.40
N SER A 116 -6.59 -15.38 4.48
CA SER A 116 -5.66 -16.49 4.76
C SER A 116 -4.22 -16.14 4.37
N PRO A 117 -3.19 -16.79 4.96
CA PRO A 117 -1.80 -16.62 4.54
C PRO A 117 -1.61 -16.92 3.04
N LYS A 118 -2.36 -17.89 2.51
CA LYS A 118 -2.34 -18.23 1.07
C LYS A 118 -2.94 -17.10 0.22
N ALA A 119 -4.02 -16.46 0.68
CA ALA A 119 -4.61 -15.31 -0.02
C ALA A 119 -3.66 -14.12 -0.03
N LEU A 120 -3.04 -13.81 1.11
CA LEU A 120 -2.02 -12.76 1.21
C LEU A 120 -0.86 -12.99 0.23
N ASN A 121 -0.27 -14.19 0.22
CA ASN A 121 0.85 -14.51 -0.68
C ASN A 121 0.48 -14.36 -2.17
N ARG A 122 -0.74 -14.80 -2.55
CA ARG A 122 -1.24 -14.59 -3.92
C ARG A 122 -1.37 -13.10 -4.23
N ALA A 123 -2.01 -12.33 -3.35
CA ALA A 123 -2.21 -10.90 -3.52
C ALA A 123 -0.88 -10.15 -3.66
N GLN A 124 0.11 -10.46 -2.82
CA GLN A 124 1.45 -9.87 -2.88
C GLN A 124 2.17 -10.17 -4.19
N THR A 125 2.09 -11.41 -4.67
CA THR A 125 2.69 -11.82 -5.95
C THR A 125 2.05 -11.07 -7.13
N GLN A 126 0.71 -10.96 -7.13
CA GLN A 126 -0.02 -10.23 -8.16
C GLN A 126 0.26 -8.72 -8.13
N ALA A 127 0.35 -8.13 -6.93
CA ALA A 127 0.64 -6.72 -6.75
C ALA A 127 2.05 -6.36 -7.27
N LEU A 128 3.05 -7.20 -6.97
CA LEU A 128 4.42 -7.02 -7.49
C LEU A 128 4.49 -7.15 -9.01
N GLN A 129 3.80 -8.14 -9.59
CA GLN A 129 3.75 -8.33 -11.04
C GLN A 129 3.12 -7.12 -11.74
N TRP A 130 2.01 -6.62 -11.21
CA TRP A 130 1.31 -5.45 -11.73
C TRP A 130 2.14 -4.16 -11.60
N ALA A 131 2.76 -3.91 -10.45
CA ALA A 131 3.57 -2.71 -10.25
C ALA A 131 4.78 -2.69 -11.20
N ASN A 132 5.38 -3.87 -11.45
CA ASN A 132 6.48 -4.01 -12.40
C ASN A 132 6.07 -3.81 -13.86
N SER A 133 4.82 -4.13 -14.25
CA SER A 133 4.35 -3.89 -15.63
C SER A 133 4.13 -2.41 -15.93
N ILE A 134 3.68 -1.62 -14.94
CA ILE A 134 3.53 -0.15 -15.08
C ILE A 134 4.87 0.52 -15.43
N GLY A 135 5.97 0.04 -14.83
CA GLY A 135 7.31 0.55 -15.12
C GLY A 135 7.80 0.24 -16.53
N GLN A 136 7.24 -0.78 -17.20
CA GLN A 136 7.62 -1.18 -18.55
C GLN A 136 6.82 -0.45 -19.64
N GLU A 137 5.56 -0.09 -19.38
CA GLU A 137 4.71 0.65 -20.33
C GLU A 137 5.19 2.09 -20.59
N ALA A 138 5.92 2.70 -19.65
CA ALA A 138 6.47 4.05 -19.81
C ALA A 138 7.66 4.15 -20.80
N THR A 139 8.06 3.05 -21.43
CA THR A 139 9.26 2.98 -22.30
C THR A 139 8.96 2.60 -23.75
N VAL A 140 7.68 2.59 -24.18
CA VAL A 140 7.27 2.26 -25.56
C VAL A 140 6.71 3.48 -26.28
#